data_AF-A0A242MPR9-F1
#
_entry.id   AF-A0A242MPR9-F1
#
_cell.length_a   1.000
_cell.length_b   1.000
_cell.length_c   1.000
_cell.angle_alpha   90.00
_cell.angle_beta   90.00
_cell.angle_gamma   90.00
#
_symmetry.space_group_name_H-M   'P 1'
#
loop_
_entity.id
_entity.type
_entity.pdbx_description
1 polymer ?
#
loop_
_entity_poly.entity_id
_entity_poly.type
_entity_poly.pdbx_seq_one_letter_code
_entity_poly.pdbx_strand_id
1 'polypeptide(L)'
;MRWTLLKDADKLNLAQLTDLEALVSQYTTNRTARAWLYREQLRDILERKQINVVSEMLHQWCTNVMRSKVEPMKDVVRLVRRHFDGIVAWTQTRQTNGFIEAINGLFQAAKRKARGYARFETMRTVLFLIAGKLNFAAFNAHAR
;
A
#
# COMPACT_ATOMS: atom_id res chain seq x y z
N MET A 1 -9.51 20.49 14.05
CA MET A 1 -9.86 19.71 12.83
C MET A 1 -8.70 18.96 12.14
N ARG A 2 -7.42 19.39 12.20
CA ARG A 2 -6.32 18.69 11.48
C ARG A 2 -6.23 17.19 11.77
N TRP A 3 -6.37 16.79 13.04
CA TRP A 3 -6.29 15.38 13.47
C TRP A 3 -7.50 14.54 13.06
N THR A 4 -8.67 15.15 12.93
CA THR A 4 -9.91 14.49 12.52
C THR A 4 -9.82 13.99 11.07
N LEU A 5 -9.21 14.78 10.19
CA LEU A 5 -9.06 14.43 8.77
C LEU A 5 -8.06 13.31 8.51
N LEU A 6 -7.15 13.04 9.45
CA LEU A 6 -6.10 12.03 9.31
C LEU A 6 -6.50 10.65 9.85
N LYS A 7 -7.59 10.57 10.63
CA LYS A 7 -8.11 9.31 11.15
C LYS A 7 -9.07 8.67 10.14
N ASP A 8 -9.17 7.34 10.21
CA ASP A 8 -10.27 6.61 9.56
C ASP A 8 -11.60 7.05 10.18
N ALA A 9 -12.65 7.16 9.36
CA ALA A 9 -13.96 7.64 9.80
C ALA A 9 -14.51 6.79 10.96
N ASP A 10 -14.28 5.48 10.91
CA ASP A 10 -14.73 4.49 11.92
C ASP A 10 -14.04 4.64 13.29
N LYS A 11 -12.96 5.42 13.38
CA LYS A 11 -12.19 5.66 14.62
C LYS A 11 -12.45 7.04 15.21
N LEU A 12 -13.41 7.79 14.67
CA LEU A 12 -13.77 9.11 15.14
C LEU A 12 -14.80 9.02 16.27
N ASN A 13 -14.67 9.90 17.25
CA ASN A 13 -15.71 10.06 18.27
C ASN A 13 -16.88 10.88 17.72
N LEU A 14 -18.04 10.87 18.42
CA LEU A 14 -19.27 11.50 17.95
C LEU A 14 -19.07 12.99 17.59
N ALA A 15 -18.39 13.75 18.42
CA ALA A 15 -18.11 15.18 18.18
C ALA A 15 -17.23 15.39 16.94
N GLN A 16 -16.23 14.53 16.72
CA GLN A 16 -15.37 14.57 15.55
C GLN A 16 -16.09 14.19 14.26
N LEU A 17 -17.07 13.29 14.34
CA LEU A 17 -17.92 12.94 13.20
C LEU A 17 -18.80 14.12 12.79
N THR A 18 -19.45 14.79 13.75
CA THR A 18 -20.28 15.97 13.45
C THR A 18 -19.46 17.09 12.81
N ASP A 19 -18.26 17.36 13.33
CA ASP A 19 -17.31 18.31 12.74
C ASP A 19 -16.91 17.93 11.31
N LEU A 20 -16.71 16.65 11.05
CA LEU A 20 -16.34 16.13 9.73
C LEU A 20 -17.52 16.24 8.75
N GLU A 21 -18.73 15.86 9.16
CA GLU A 21 -19.94 15.99 8.36
C GLU A 21 -20.22 17.45 7.99
N ALA A 22 -20.06 18.36 8.95
CA ALA A 22 -20.18 19.79 8.72
C ALA A 22 -19.19 20.28 7.65
N LEU A 23 -17.94 19.78 7.67
CA LEU A 23 -16.95 20.10 6.65
C LEU A 23 -17.28 19.47 5.29
N VAL A 24 -17.67 18.19 5.27
CA VAL A 24 -17.99 17.44 4.04
C VAL A 24 -19.22 18.04 3.34
N SER A 25 -20.18 18.60 4.09
CA SER A 25 -21.32 19.31 3.51
C SER A 25 -20.89 20.47 2.59
N GLN A 26 -19.71 21.03 2.81
CA GLN A 26 -19.15 22.14 2.04
C GLN A 26 -18.25 21.68 0.87
N TYR A 27 -18.29 20.41 0.45
CA TYR A 27 -17.39 19.88 -0.59
C TYR A 27 -17.42 20.63 -1.94
N THR A 28 -18.49 21.36 -2.25
CA THR A 28 -18.63 22.17 -3.47
C THR A 28 -17.84 23.49 -3.43
N THR A 29 -17.60 24.04 -2.24
CA THR A 29 -16.88 25.31 -2.04
C THR A 29 -15.51 25.09 -1.41
N ASN A 30 -15.39 24.08 -0.55
CA ASN A 30 -14.19 23.77 0.21
C ASN A 30 -13.33 22.69 -0.47
N ARG A 31 -12.10 23.06 -0.85
CA ARG A 31 -11.16 22.14 -1.52
C ARG A 31 -10.68 21.02 -0.61
N THR A 32 -10.55 21.27 0.69
CA THR A 32 -10.11 20.27 1.68
C THR A 32 -11.17 19.20 1.88
N ALA A 33 -12.43 19.61 2.00
CA ALA A 33 -13.58 18.70 2.08
C ALA A 33 -13.66 17.81 0.83
N ARG A 34 -13.47 18.41 -0.35
CA ARG A 34 -13.46 17.66 -1.62
C ARG A 34 -12.28 16.68 -1.72
N ALA A 35 -11.09 17.09 -1.32
CA ALA A 35 -9.91 16.23 -1.31
C ALA A 35 -10.12 15.02 -0.39
N TRP A 36 -10.73 15.24 0.78
CA TRP A 36 -11.09 14.18 1.72
C TRP A 36 -12.07 13.20 1.08
N LEU A 37 -13.12 13.68 0.42
CA LEU A 37 -14.09 12.83 -0.28
C LEU A 37 -13.43 11.97 -1.37
N TYR A 38 -12.54 12.55 -2.18
CA TYR A 38 -11.84 11.78 -3.21
C TYR A 38 -10.93 10.70 -2.63
N ARG A 39 -10.33 10.96 -1.46
CA ARG A 39 -9.52 9.97 -0.75
C ARG A 39 -10.38 8.79 -0.27
N GLU A 40 -11.53 9.05 0.34
CA GLU A 40 -12.42 7.98 0.79
C GLU A 40 -13.02 7.20 -0.38
N GLN A 41 -13.43 7.87 -1.45
CA GLN A 41 -13.86 7.18 -2.68
C GLN A 41 -12.77 6.25 -3.23
N LEU A 42 -11.50 6.69 -3.21
CA LEU A 42 -10.39 5.84 -3.64
C LEU A 42 -10.24 4.62 -2.72
N ARG A 43 -10.39 4.80 -1.39
CA ARG A 43 -10.37 3.69 -0.43
C ARG A 43 -11.46 2.66 -0.73
N ASP A 44 -12.70 3.11 -0.92
CA ASP A 44 -13.84 2.23 -1.22
C ASP A 44 -13.62 1.43 -2.52
N ILE A 45 -13.01 2.05 -3.53
CA ILE A 45 -12.66 1.38 -4.79
C ILE A 45 -11.63 0.28 -4.52
N LEU A 46 -10.57 0.57 -3.78
CA LEU A 46 -9.48 -0.36 -3.49
C LEU A 46 -9.87 -1.50 -2.52
N GLU A 47 -10.95 -1.32 -1.76
CA GLU A 47 -11.49 -2.36 -0.88
C GLU A 47 -12.23 -3.47 -1.64
N ARG A 48 -12.65 -3.22 -2.89
CA ARG A 48 -13.29 -4.23 -3.74
C ARG A 48 -12.29 -5.29 -4.19
N LYS A 49 -12.79 -6.51 -4.45
CA LYS A 49 -11.97 -7.66 -4.88
C LYS A 49 -12.10 -7.99 -6.37
N GLN A 50 -13.14 -7.48 -7.02
CA GLN A 50 -13.44 -7.77 -8.43
C GLN A 50 -12.65 -6.83 -9.35
N ILE A 51 -11.70 -7.37 -10.09
CA ILE A 51 -10.79 -6.63 -10.98
C ILE A 51 -11.53 -5.69 -11.94
N ASN A 52 -12.55 -6.19 -12.63
CA ASN A 52 -13.26 -5.41 -13.65
C ASN A 52 -13.98 -4.21 -13.02
N VAL A 53 -14.61 -4.42 -11.86
CA VAL A 53 -15.30 -3.37 -11.11
C VAL A 53 -14.31 -2.33 -10.60
N VAL A 54 -13.18 -2.77 -10.03
CA VAL A 54 -12.12 -1.87 -9.57
C VAL A 54 -11.57 -1.04 -10.73
N SER A 55 -11.26 -1.68 -11.86
CA SER A 55 -10.69 -1.02 -13.05
C SER A 55 -11.62 0.08 -13.57
N GLU A 56 -12.91 -0.24 -13.77
CA GLU A 56 -13.89 0.71 -14.27
C GLU A 56 -14.10 1.89 -13.29
N MET A 57 -14.30 1.57 -12.00
CA MET A 57 -14.48 2.61 -10.98
C MET A 57 -13.25 3.49 -10.80
N LEU A 58 -12.05 2.91 -10.86
CA LEU A 58 -10.79 3.64 -10.74
C LEU A 58 -10.56 4.56 -11.95
N HIS A 59 -10.90 4.11 -13.16
CA HIS A 59 -10.89 4.95 -14.36
C HIS A 59 -11.86 6.14 -14.25
N GLN A 60 -13.09 5.86 -13.81
CA GLN A 60 -14.10 6.90 -13.62
C GLN A 60 -13.68 7.90 -12.54
N TRP A 61 -13.14 7.40 -11.42
CA TRP A 61 -12.61 8.23 -10.35
C TRP A 61 -11.47 9.13 -10.86
N CYS A 62 -10.50 8.59 -11.59
CA CYS A 62 -9.42 9.39 -12.20
C CYS A 62 -9.97 10.51 -13.10
N THR A 63 -11.00 10.21 -13.90
CA THR A 63 -11.65 11.20 -14.77
C THR A 63 -12.32 12.31 -13.97
N ASN A 64 -13.05 11.96 -12.91
CA ASN A 64 -13.74 12.92 -12.04
C ASN A 64 -12.75 13.82 -11.29
N VAL A 65 -11.69 13.25 -10.71
CA VAL A 65 -10.69 13.99 -9.94
C VAL A 65 -9.86 14.92 -10.84
N MET A 66 -9.54 14.52 -12.07
CA MET A 66 -8.82 15.38 -13.02
C MET A 66 -9.60 16.63 -13.42
N ARG A 67 -10.94 16.56 -13.44
CA ARG A 67 -11.82 17.71 -13.70
C ARG A 67 -11.97 18.63 -12.48
N SER A 68 -11.52 18.19 -11.31
CA SER A 68 -11.59 18.99 -10.08
C SER A 68 -10.54 20.11 -10.05
N LYS A 69 -10.78 21.14 -9.24
CA LYS A 69 -9.81 22.22 -8.96
C LYS A 69 -8.88 21.91 -7.77
N VAL A 70 -8.62 20.62 -7.50
CA VAL A 70 -7.77 20.17 -6.39
C VAL A 70 -6.45 19.64 -6.96
N GLU A 71 -5.49 20.54 -7.19
CA GLU A 71 -4.22 20.18 -7.84
C GLU A 71 -3.45 19.04 -7.16
N PRO A 72 -3.34 18.98 -5.82
CA PRO A 72 -2.68 17.85 -5.17
C PRO A 72 -3.30 16.49 -5.52
N MET A 73 -4.61 16.43 -5.77
CA MET A 73 -5.28 15.18 -6.15
C MET A 73 -5.06 14.81 -7.61
N LYS A 74 -4.76 15.78 -8.48
CA LYS A 74 -4.36 15.46 -9.85
C LYS A 74 -2.99 14.77 -9.88
N ASP A 75 -2.08 15.10 -8.98
CA ASP A 75 -0.81 14.37 -8.82
C ASP A 75 -1.04 12.91 -8.42
N VAL A 76 -1.98 12.67 -7.50
CA VAL A 76 -2.39 11.31 -7.13
C VAL A 76 -2.96 10.57 -8.34
N VAL A 77 -3.83 11.21 -9.14
CA VAL A 77 -4.35 10.59 -10.36
C VAL A 77 -3.23 10.26 -11.35
N ARG A 78 -2.25 11.16 -11.54
CA ARG A 78 -1.08 10.89 -12.40
C ARG A 78 -0.31 9.66 -11.90
N LEU A 79 -0.12 9.53 -10.58
CA LEU A 79 0.52 8.36 -9.99
C LEU A 79 -0.29 7.08 -10.23
N VAL A 80 -1.60 7.13 -9.96
CA VAL A 80 -2.50 5.99 -10.16
C VAL A 80 -2.48 5.53 -11.61
N ARG A 81 -2.56 6.46 -12.58
CA ARG A 81 -2.50 6.13 -14.00
C ARG A 81 -1.18 5.48 -14.42
N ARG A 82 -0.04 5.92 -13.87
CA ARG A 82 1.27 5.31 -14.15
C ARG A 82 1.40 3.86 -13.63
N HIS A 83 0.65 3.51 -12.59
CA HIS A 83 0.71 2.20 -11.94
C HIS A 83 -0.63 1.46 -12.00
N PHE A 84 -1.49 1.79 -12.96
CA PHE A 84 -2.89 1.39 -12.98
C PHE A 84 -3.05 -0.13 -12.92
N ASP A 85 -2.37 -0.85 -13.81
CA ASP A 85 -2.45 -2.31 -13.89
C ASP A 85 -1.95 -2.98 -12.60
N GLY A 86 -0.88 -2.44 -12.01
CA GLY A 86 -0.34 -2.94 -10.74
C GLY A 86 -1.31 -2.73 -9.56
N ILE A 87 -1.99 -1.58 -9.52
CA ILE A 87 -2.99 -1.27 -8.49
C ILE A 87 -4.20 -2.21 -8.64
N VAL A 88 -4.70 -2.39 -9.86
CA VAL A 88 -5.83 -3.28 -10.14
C VAL A 88 -5.47 -4.73 -9.78
N ALA A 89 -4.29 -5.22 -10.20
CA ALA A 89 -3.83 -6.57 -9.84
C ALA A 89 -3.67 -6.76 -8.32
N TRP A 90 -3.18 -5.72 -7.62
CA TRP A 90 -3.05 -5.73 -6.16
C TRP A 90 -4.40 -5.92 -5.45
N THR A 91 -5.50 -5.40 -6.00
CA THR A 91 -6.83 -5.55 -5.35
C THR A 91 -7.28 -7.01 -5.23
N GLN A 92 -6.83 -7.88 -6.14
CA GLN A 92 -7.12 -9.32 -6.12
C GLN A 92 -6.18 -10.06 -5.16
N THR A 93 -4.88 -9.82 -5.27
CA THR A 93 -3.87 -10.60 -4.54
C THR A 93 -3.67 -10.12 -3.11
N ARG A 94 -3.94 -8.83 -2.84
CA ARG A 94 -3.65 -8.11 -1.60
C ARG A 94 -2.22 -8.36 -1.09
N GLN A 95 -1.30 -8.67 -2.00
CA GLN A 95 0.07 -8.96 -1.64
C GLN A 95 0.74 -7.68 -1.16
N THR A 96 1.38 -7.78 -0.01
CA THR A 96 2.18 -6.70 0.55
C THR A 96 3.66 -7.00 0.31
N ASN A 97 4.47 -5.95 0.31
CA ASN A 97 5.94 -6.10 0.25
C ASN A 97 6.50 -6.78 1.50
N GLY A 98 5.69 -7.04 2.54
CA GLY A 98 6.14 -7.60 3.81
C GLY A 98 6.88 -8.93 3.69
N PHE A 99 6.52 -9.78 2.73
CA PHE A 99 7.26 -11.02 2.47
C PHE A 99 8.69 -10.75 1.95
N ILE A 100 8.81 -9.85 0.97
CA ILE A 100 10.10 -9.45 0.40
C ILE A 100 10.94 -8.68 1.44
N GLU A 101 10.31 -7.85 2.26
CA GLU A 101 10.96 -7.14 3.37
C GLU A 101 11.47 -8.11 4.44
N ALA A 102 10.70 -9.15 4.78
CA ALA A 102 11.14 -10.19 5.70
C ALA A 102 12.38 -10.92 5.18
N ILE A 103 12.38 -11.30 3.90
CA ILE A 103 13.55 -11.90 3.24
C ILE A 103 14.75 -10.95 3.27
N ASN A 104 14.54 -9.67 2.93
CA ASN A 104 15.59 -8.66 2.99
C ASN A 104 16.13 -8.49 4.41
N GLY A 105 15.28 -8.50 5.42
CA GLY A 105 15.68 -8.44 6.83
C GLY A 105 16.58 -9.61 7.23
N LEU A 106 16.17 -10.85 6.88
CA LEU A 106 16.96 -12.06 7.13
C LEU A 106 18.31 -12.02 6.40
N PHE A 107 18.31 -11.59 5.15
CA PHE A 107 19.53 -11.47 4.37
C PHE A 107 20.48 -10.42 4.95
N GLN A 108 19.98 -9.25 5.35
CA GLN A 108 20.80 -8.22 5.99
C GLN A 108 21.36 -8.69 7.34
N ALA A 109 20.58 -9.46 8.12
CA ALA A 109 21.07 -10.07 9.35
C ALA A 109 22.21 -11.06 9.08
N ALA A 110 22.08 -11.92 8.07
CA ALA A 110 23.12 -12.86 7.66
C ALA A 110 24.38 -12.13 7.17
N LYS A 111 24.22 -11.09 6.34
CA LYS A 111 25.32 -10.25 5.87
C LYS A 111 26.07 -9.60 7.04
N ARG A 112 25.36 -9.07 8.04
CA ARG A 112 25.98 -8.50 9.27
C ARG A 112 26.75 -9.56 10.05
N LYS A 113 26.18 -10.76 10.22
CA LYS A 113 26.84 -11.89 10.90
C LYS A 113 28.12 -12.31 10.18
N ALA A 114 28.11 -12.32 8.85
CA ALA A 114 29.28 -12.64 8.03
C ALA A 114 30.30 -11.49 7.91
N ARG A 115 29.99 -10.29 8.42
CA ARG A 115 30.76 -9.05 8.19
C ARG A 115 30.95 -8.72 6.69
N GLY A 116 29.94 -9.03 5.89
CA GLY A 116 29.95 -8.86 4.44
C GLY A 116 30.36 -10.14 3.71
N TYR A 117 30.04 -10.20 2.41
CA TYR A 117 30.44 -11.29 1.52
C TYR A 117 31.38 -10.73 0.47
N ALA A 118 32.57 -11.34 0.34
CA ALA A 118 33.56 -10.92 -0.66
C ALA A 118 33.20 -11.37 -2.08
N ARG A 119 32.49 -12.50 -2.23
CA ARG A 119 32.09 -13.08 -3.52
C ARG A 119 30.58 -13.10 -3.67
N PHE A 120 30.11 -12.75 -4.87
CA PHE A 120 28.69 -12.79 -5.21
C PHE A 120 28.11 -14.20 -5.10
N GLU A 121 28.86 -15.23 -5.49
CA GLU A 121 28.40 -16.61 -5.40
C GLU A 121 28.09 -17.04 -3.97
N THR A 122 28.95 -16.68 -3.02
CA THR A 122 28.73 -16.95 -1.59
C THR A 122 27.47 -16.25 -1.08
N MET A 123 27.29 -14.98 -1.46
CA MET A 123 26.09 -14.21 -1.12
C MET A 123 24.82 -14.87 -1.69
N ARG A 124 24.86 -15.29 -2.95
CA ARG A 124 23.76 -15.96 -3.64
C ARG A 124 23.41 -17.29 -2.97
N THR A 125 24.40 -18.13 -2.66
CA THR A 125 24.18 -19.40 -1.95
C THR A 125 23.52 -19.17 -0.60
N VAL A 126 24.04 -18.23 0.20
CA VAL A 126 23.45 -17.91 1.52
C VAL A 126 22.03 -17.36 1.38
N LEU A 127 21.75 -16.55 0.38
CA LEU A 127 20.39 -16.06 0.11
C LEU A 127 19.43 -17.23 -0.19
N PHE A 128 19.82 -18.19 -1.03
CA PHE A 128 19.01 -19.38 -1.29
C PHE A 128 18.83 -20.27 -0.05
N LEU A 129 19.86 -20.40 0.80
CA LEU A 129 19.76 -21.13 2.07
C LEU A 129 18.73 -20.49 3.00
N ILE A 130 18.73 -19.16 3.10
CA ILE A 130 17.81 -18.39 3.96
C ILE A 130 16.39 -18.42 3.42
N ALA A 131 16.21 -18.18 2.13
CA ALA A 131 14.89 -18.10 1.50
C ALA A 131 14.24 -19.48 1.32
N GLY A 132 15.04 -20.52 1.08
CA GLY A 132 14.56 -21.86 0.73
C GLY A 132 14.09 -22.71 1.91
N LYS A 133 14.25 -22.26 3.17
CA LYS A 133 13.92 -23.04 4.39
C LYS A 133 14.37 -24.51 4.32
N LEU A 134 15.57 -24.74 3.79
CA LEU A 134 16.07 -26.09 3.54
C LEU A 134 16.24 -26.86 4.85
N ASN A 135 15.65 -28.06 4.92
CA ASN A 135 15.77 -28.92 6.08
C ASN A 135 17.04 -29.78 5.96
N PHE A 136 18.08 -29.38 6.69
CA PHE A 136 19.35 -30.10 6.71
C PHE A 136 19.35 -31.31 7.65
N ALA A 137 18.31 -31.52 8.47
CA ALA A 137 18.22 -32.68 9.36
C ALA A 137 18.15 -34.01 8.59
N ALA A 138 17.67 -33.98 7.33
CA ALA A 138 17.64 -35.14 6.45
C ALA A 138 19.05 -35.62 6.02
N PHE A 139 20.06 -34.75 6.10
CA PHE A 139 21.43 -35.02 5.62
C PHE A 139 22.49 -34.90 6.72
N ASN A 140 22.13 -34.34 7.87
CA ASN A 140 23.02 -34.16 9.01
C ASN A 140 22.23 -34.33 10.32
N ALA A 141 22.48 -35.43 11.02
CA ALA A 141 21.83 -35.76 12.29
C ALA A 141 22.11 -34.74 13.42
N HIS A 142 23.08 -33.84 13.25
CA HIS A 142 23.47 -32.82 14.21
C HIS A 142 23.04 -31.40 13.82
N ALA A 143 22.39 -31.21 12.66
CA ALA A 143 21.83 -29.92 12.28
C ALA A 143 20.57 -29.66 13.11
N ARG A 144 20.70 -28.87 14.18
CA ARG A 144 19.57 -28.29 14.93
C ARG A 144 19.35 -26.84 14.51
#